data_AF-A0A1G1XYX3-F1
#
_entry.id   AF-A0A1G1XYX3-F1
#
_cell.length_a   1.000
_cell.length_b   1.000
_cell.length_c   1.000
_cell.angle_alpha   90.00
_cell.angle_beta   90.00
_cell.angle_gamma   90.00
#
_symmetry.space_group_name_H-M   'P 1'
#
loop_
_entity.id
_entity.type
_entity.pdbx_description
1 polymer ?
#
loop_
_entity_poly.entity_id
_entity_poly.type
_entity_poly.pdbx_seq_one_letter_code
_entity_poly.pdbx_strand_id
1 'polypeptide(L)'
;MLKIKKEIFGLDISDHSIEALVLRQGLFGRSRVTAYARTILRGEVVRNGLIKNPQKLSQAIIKLLASAQPQAIKAKKCILALPEAQVYSTIFKFPAALKPKEIRQSLPLKAEEVIPFKSTEVYFDFKIIGRRQNDQEVFYAAVPAKILDSYLKLLQSLGLEPVAFDLESISLARALIAKAAGDQAVLLMDVGARTTNLNIFDNNGIRQSLVINIAGDRFTKAITQHLKIPFKDAEALKIKSGFDSEKEAGKILLILQNEFKRIIAETKKLMDFYQKRYQRKITKIILVGGSALLPKIDQYLAEDLGLKVEIGNPLIKITDPAELVKFKNKAILFTNVIGLALRGIAKMPAMSDLNLISYRQKKFNLAPPKTEKQSWKKIFWQLSVLGALVVVLIVLLILRSAGIFYQNQNRFNQLQISSDIDLSLLDELRVQFPLATSTPAL
;
A
#
# COMPACT_ATOMS: atom_id res chain seq x y z
N MET A 1 7.45 -30.54 10.21
CA MET A 1 6.42 -29.97 9.31
C MET A 1 7.01 -28.78 8.54
N LEU A 2 7.34 -28.95 7.26
CA LEU A 2 7.63 -27.79 6.38
C LEU A 2 6.36 -26.95 6.30
N LYS A 3 6.34 -25.75 6.89
CA LYS A 3 5.23 -24.79 6.70
C LYS A 3 5.10 -24.51 5.21
N ILE A 4 4.04 -25.02 4.58
CA ILE A 4 3.69 -24.67 3.20
C ILE A 4 3.53 -23.14 3.17
N LYS A 5 4.43 -22.45 2.47
CA LYS A 5 4.40 -20.99 2.33
C LYS A 5 3.06 -20.65 1.67
N LYS A 6 2.22 -19.86 2.35
CA LYS A 6 0.94 -19.41 1.78
C LYS A 6 1.21 -18.73 0.44
N GLU A 7 0.51 -19.18 -0.59
CA GLU A 7 0.62 -18.65 -1.93
C GLU A 7 0.13 -17.19 -1.98
N ILE A 8 0.85 -16.36 -2.72
CA ILE A 8 0.54 -14.94 -2.92
C ILE A 8 0.48 -14.72 -4.43
N PHE A 9 -0.65 -14.24 -4.92
CA PHE A 9 -0.82 -13.93 -6.35
C PHE A 9 -0.61 -12.44 -6.62
N GLY A 10 -0.11 -12.11 -7.80
CA GLY A 10 -0.16 -10.75 -8.32
C GLY A 10 -1.57 -10.48 -8.86
N LEU A 11 -2.10 -9.28 -8.60
CA LEU A 11 -3.36 -8.81 -9.15
C LEU A 11 -3.16 -7.39 -9.71
N ASP A 12 -3.33 -7.27 -11.02
CA ASP A 12 -3.31 -5.99 -11.72
C ASP A 12 -4.74 -5.54 -12.00
N ILE A 13 -5.01 -4.26 -11.75
CA ILE A 13 -6.32 -3.63 -11.99
C ILE A 13 -6.09 -2.35 -12.79
N SER A 14 -6.18 -2.51 -14.11
CA SER A 14 -6.11 -1.42 -15.07
C SER A 14 -7.51 -0.89 -15.43
N ASP A 15 -7.56 0.21 -16.18
CA ASP A 15 -8.83 0.82 -16.61
C ASP A 15 -9.64 -0.08 -17.57
N HIS A 16 -8.96 -0.91 -18.39
CA HIS A 16 -9.59 -1.75 -19.42
C HIS A 16 -9.49 -3.25 -19.17
N SER A 17 -8.67 -3.69 -18.22
CA SER A 17 -8.52 -5.10 -17.91
C SER A 17 -8.06 -5.34 -16.48
N ILE A 18 -8.27 -6.58 -16.04
CA ILE A 18 -7.72 -7.12 -14.80
C ILE A 18 -6.94 -8.39 -15.13
N GLU A 19 -5.81 -8.56 -14.47
CA GLU A 19 -4.90 -9.68 -14.66
C GLU A 19 -4.53 -10.28 -13.31
N ALA A 20 -4.50 -11.61 -13.22
CA ALA A 20 -4.03 -12.31 -12.04
C ALA A 20 -2.95 -13.30 -12.45
N LEU A 21 -1.91 -13.46 -11.62
CA LEU A 21 -0.85 -14.43 -11.88
C LEU A 21 -0.25 -14.97 -10.58
N VAL A 22 0.00 -16.28 -10.57
CA VAL A 22 0.69 -16.99 -9.49
C VAL A 22 2.02 -17.50 -10.01
N LEU A 23 3.09 -17.13 -9.32
CA LEU A 23 4.38 -17.79 -9.43
C LEU A 23 4.61 -18.70 -8.22
N ARG A 24 5.15 -19.89 -8.47
CA ARG A 24 5.73 -20.74 -7.43
C ARG A 24 7.22 -20.86 -7.64
N GLN A 25 7.95 -20.91 -6.53
CA GLN A 25 9.38 -21.21 -6.53
C GLN A 25 9.57 -22.71 -6.27
N GLY A 26 10.14 -23.41 -7.23
CA GLY A 26 10.54 -24.81 -7.12
C GLY A 26 11.92 -24.97 -6.49
N LEU A 27 12.46 -26.18 -6.60
CA LEU A 27 13.84 -26.49 -6.20
C LEU A 27 14.85 -25.59 -6.94
N PHE A 28 15.96 -25.26 -6.28
CA PHE A 28 17.03 -24.40 -6.81
C PHE A 28 16.58 -22.99 -7.23
N GLY A 29 15.46 -22.52 -6.68
CA GLY A 29 14.99 -21.16 -6.89
C GLY A 29 14.29 -20.90 -8.23
N ARG A 30 14.05 -21.94 -9.04
CA ARG A 30 13.36 -21.84 -10.34
C ARG A 30 11.93 -21.35 -10.16
N SER A 31 11.54 -20.31 -10.89
CA SER A 31 10.18 -19.77 -10.86
C SER A 31 9.33 -20.37 -12.00
N ARG A 32 8.10 -20.79 -11.68
CA ARG A 32 7.13 -21.31 -12.65
C ARG A 32 5.77 -20.64 -12.47
N VAL A 33 5.11 -20.34 -13.59
CA VAL A 33 3.72 -19.88 -13.61
C VAL A 33 2.78 -21.04 -13.32
N THR A 34 1.96 -20.94 -12.28
CA THR A 34 1.04 -22.03 -11.87
C THR A 34 -0.43 -21.70 -11.98
N ALA A 35 -0.76 -20.42 -12.15
CA ALA A 35 -2.08 -19.95 -12.52
C ALA A 35 -1.96 -18.55 -13.12
N TYR A 36 -2.77 -18.23 -14.12
CA TYR A 36 -2.91 -16.89 -14.66
C TYR A 36 -4.31 -16.69 -15.22
N ALA A 37 -4.75 -15.44 -15.27
CA ALA A 37 -6.03 -15.07 -15.86
C ALA A 37 -5.96 -13.63 -16.38
N ARG A 38 -6.77 -13.34 -17.39
CA ARG A 38 -7.00 -11.97 -17.87
C ARG A 38 -8.45 -11.79 -18.24
N THR A 39 -9.06 -10.70 -17.79
CA THR A 39 -10.44 -10.33 -18.13
C THR A 39 -10.50 -8.88 -18.58
N ILE A 40 -11.20 -8.60 -19.68
CA ILE A 40 -11.48 -7.23 -20.13
C ILE A 40 -12.59 -6.62 -19.28
N LEU A 41 -12.37 -5.41 -18.77
CA LEU A 41 -13.39 -4.61 -18.13
C LEU A 41 -14.16 -3.84 -19.20
N ARG A 42 -15.48 -4.03 -19.26
CA ARG A 42 -16.36 -3.29 -20.18
C ARG A 42 -17.05 -2.15 -19.44
N GLY A 43 -17.04 -0.96 -20.05
CA GLY A 43 -17.60 0.26 -19.47
C GLY A 43 -16.68 0.90 -18.43
N GLU A 44 -17.16 1.96 -17.76
CA GLU A 44 -16.38 2.69 -16.77
C GLU A 44 -16.40 1.99 -15.40
N VAL A 45 -15.82 0.78 -15.30
CA VAL A 45 -15.68 0.05 -14.03
C VAL A 45 -14.57 0.67 -13.18
N VAL A 46 -13.44 0.94 -13.82
CA VAL A 46 -12.30 1.70 -13.29
C VAL A 46 -11.99 2.81 -14.28
N ARG A 47 -11.67 4.01 -13.80
CA ARG A 47 -11.31 5.13 -14.66
C ARG A 47 -10.20 5.95 -14.03
N ASN A 48 -9.07 6.04 -14.73
CA ASN A 48 -7.82 6.61 -14.26
C ASN A 48 -7.42 6.02 -12.90
N GLY A 49 -7.60 4.71 -12.68
CA GLY A 49 -7.32 4.08 -11.39
C GLY A 49 -8.27 4.41 -10.24
N LEU A 50 -9.40 5.06 -10.51
CA LEU A 50 -10.48 5.23 -9.55
C LEU A 50 -11.55 4.15 -9.77
N ILE A 51 -11.89 3.42 -8.73
CA ILE A 51 -13.00 2.45 -8.76
C ILE A 51 -14.32 3.24 -8.91
N LYS A 52 -15.00 3.07 -10.04
CA LYS A 52 -16.28 3.74 -10.35
C LYS A 52 -17.47 2.83 -10.10
N ASN A 53 -17.34 1.53 -10.35
CA ASN A 53 -18.37 0.54 -10.07
C ASN A 53 -17.79 -0.64 -9.26
N PRO A 54 -17.77 -0.54 -7.91
CA PRO A 54 -17.23 -1.58 -7.05
C PRO A 54 -17.88 -2.95 -7.26
N GLN A 55 -19.19 -3.00 -7.48
CA GLN A 55 -19.94 -4.25 -7.64
C GLN A 55 -19.52 -4.99 -8.92
N LYS A 56 -19.45 -4.28 -10.06
CA LYS A 56 -18.97 -4.85 -11.32
C LYS A 56 -17.51 -5.26 -11.22
N LEU A 57 -16.67 -4.49 -10.52
CA LEU A 57 -15.26 -4.85 -10.32
C LEU A 57 -15.14 -6.11 -9.45
N SER A 58 -15.90 -6.22 -8.37
CA SER A 58 -15.96 -7.42 -7.53
C SER A 58 -16.35 -8.65 -8.34
N GLN A 59 -17.41 -8.57 -9.15
CA GLN A 59 -17.84 -9.66 -10.03
C GLN A 59 -16.74 -10.04 -11.04
N ALA A 60 -16.07 -9.05 -11.63
CA ALA A 60 -14.98 -9.27 -12.56
C ALA A 60 -13.79 -9.98 -11.88
N ILE A 61 -13.39 -9.57 -10.66
CA ILE A 61 -12.31 -10.21 -9.90
C ILE A 61 -12.69 -11.65 -9.53
N ILE A 62 -13.91 -11.90 -9.05
CA ILE A 62 -14.36 -13.26 -8.72
C ILE A 62 -14.27 -14.16 -9.96
N LYS A 63 -14.79 -13.67 -11.11
CA LYS A 63 -14.72 -14.40 -12.37
C LYS A 63 -13.28 -14.62 -12.84
N LEU A 64 -12.42 -13.62 -12.72
CA LEU A 64 -10.99 -13.69 -13.05
C LEU A 64 -10.30 -14.81 -12.28
N LEU A 65 -10.48 -14.86 -10.95
CA LEU A 65 -9.84 -15.87 -10.10
C LEU A 65 -10.39 -17.28 -10.36
N ALA A 66 -11.70 -17.41 -10.60
CA ALA A 66 -12.34 -18.69 -10.89
C ALA A 66 -11.97 -19.25 -12.27
N SER A 67 -11.78 -18.38 -13.27
CA SER A 67 -11.46 -18.75 -14.66
C SER A 67 -9.96 -18.89 -14.96
N ALA A 68 -9.11 -18.74 -13.93
CA ALA A 68 -7.67 -18.85 -14.10
C ALA A 68 -7.24 -20.23 -14.63
N GLN A 69 -6.19 -20.23 -15.43
CA GLN A 69 -5.63 -21.40 -16.11
C GLN A 69 -4.22 -21.68 -15.58
N PRO A 70 -3.81 -22.95 -15.44
CA PRO A 70 -4.59 -24.18 -15.66
C PRO A 70 -5.60 -24.49 -14.54
N GLN A 71 -5.62 -23.72 -13.46
CA GLN A 71 -6.50 -23.93 -12.32
C GLN A 71 -6.93 -22.59 -11.70
N ALA A 72 -8.09 -22.59 -11.04
CA ALA A 72 -8.59 -21.46 -10.29
C ALA A 72 -7.62 -21.01 -9.18
N ILE A 73 -7.50 -19.70 -8.99
CA ILE A 73 -6.69 -19.12 -7.92
C ILE A 73 -7.50 -19.14 -6.62
N LYS A 74 -7.10 -20.00 -5.67
CA LYS A 74 -7.73 -20.13 -4.34
C LYS A 74 -6.99 -19.34 -3.25
N ALA A 75 -5.82 -18.78 -3.58
CA ALA A 75 -5.04 -17.98 -2.65
C ALA A 75 -5.82 -16.71 -2.24
N LYS A 76 -5.81 -16.40 -0.95
CA LYS A 76 -6.42 -15.16 -0.43
C LYS A 76 -5.46 -13.97 -0.45
N LYS A 77 -4.16 -14.25 -0.37
CA LYS A 77 -3.13 -13.21 -0.28
C LYS A 77 -2.76 -12.69 -1.66
N CYS A 78 -2.75 -11.37 -1.82
CA CYS A 78 -2.43 -10.73 -3.08
C CYS A 78 -1.43 -9.59 -2.94
N ILE A 79 -0.79 -9.23 -4.05
CA ILE A 79 -0.03 -7.99 -4.21
C ILE A 79 -0.63 -7.28 -5.41
N LEU A 80 -0.92 -5.99 -5.24
CA LEU A 80 -1.45 -5.13 -6.30
C LEU A 80 -0.48 -3.99 -6.57
N ALA A 81 -0.51 -3.45 -7.78
CA ALA A 81 0.02 -2.12 -8.05
C ALA A 81 -1.11 -1.10 -8.04
N LEU A 82 -0.82 0.13 -7.61
CA LEU A 82 -1.70 1.27 -7.84
C LEU A 82 -1.33 1.95 -9.16
N PRO A 83 -2.32 2.43 -9.93
CA PRO A 83 -2.07 3.18 -11.14
C PRO A 83 -1.16 4.38 -10.92
N GLU A 84 -0.14 4.52 -11.77
CA GLU A 84 0.88 5.57 -11.62
C GLU A 84 0.24 6.98 -11.60
N ALA A 85 -0.88 7.16 -12.30
CA ALA A 85 -1.67 8.40 -12.32
C ALA A 85 -2.26 8.82 -10.95
N GLN A 86 -2.33 7.91 -9.97
CA GLN A 86 -2.81 8.16 -8.61
C GLN A 86 -1.68 8.25 -7.59
N VAL A 87 -0.43 8.04 -8.01
CA VAL A 87 0.75 8.06 -7.14
C VAL A 87 1.54 9.34 -7.35
N TYR A 88 1.84 10.02 -6.25
CA TYR A 88 2.77 11.15 -6.22
C TYR A 88 4.14 10.62 -5.82
N SER A 89 5.17 10.90 -6.62
CA SER A 89 6.53 10.49 -6.30
C SER A 89 7.53 11.63 -6.46
N THR A 90 8.55 11.63 -5.61
CA THR A 90 9.65 12.60 -5.67
C THR A 90 10.88 12.07 -4.94
N ILE A 91 12.04 12.69 -5.18
CA ILE A 91 13.30 12.34 -4.53
C ILE A 91 13.72 13.46 -3.60
N PHE A 92 13.84 13.13 -2.32
CA PHE A 92 14.36 14.03 -1.30
C PHE A 92 15.82 13.71 -0.97
N LYS A 93 16.56 14.73 -0.58
CA LYS A 93 17.89 14.59 0.02
C LYS A 93 17.79 14.67 1.54
N PHE A 94 18.48 13.77 2.22
CA PHE A 94 18.65 13.73 3.66
C PHE A 94 20.13 13.57 4.02
N PRO A 95 20.59 14.03 5.21
CA PRO A 95 21.93 13.71 5.69
C PRO A 95 22.20 12.20 5.72
N ALA A 96 23.40 11.78 5.31
CA ALA A 96 23.77 10.36 5.25
C ALA A 96 23.73 9.63 6.62
N ALA A 97 23.91 10.38 7.72
CA ALA A 97 23.87 9.85 9.08
C ALA A 97 22.47 9.44 9.56
N LEU A 98 21.39 9.97 8.96
CA LEU A 98 20.03 9.68 9.40
C LEU A 98 19.64 8.23 9.12
N LYS A 99 19.11 7.56 10.14
CA LYS A 99 18.60 6.20 10.04
C LYS A 99 17.23 6.20 9.36
N PRO A 100 16.81 5.08 8.73
CA PRO A 100 15.50 4.98 8.10
C PRO A 100 14.32 5.35 9.03
N LYS A 101 14.43 5.08 10.33
CA LYS A 101 13.39 5.46 11.30
C LYS A 101 13.24 6.98 11.43
N GLU A 102 14.34 7.73 11.40
CA GLU A 102 14.35 9.19 11.52
C GLU A 102 13.89 9.85 10.22
N ILE A 103 14.30 9.29 9.07
CA ILE A 103 13.77 9.68 7.75
C ILE A 103 12.26 9.48 7.73
N ARG A 104 11.76 8.32 8.17
CA ARG A 104 10.32 8.02 8.21
C ARG A 104 9.50 9.05 9.02
N GLN A 105 10.09 9.64 10.05
CA GLN A 105 9.41 10.61 10.92
C GLN A 105 9.39 12.02 10.32
N SER A 106 10.44 12.40 9.59
CA SER A 106 10.63 13.76 9.05
C SER A 106 10.14 13.91 7.61
N LEU A 107 10.23 12.85 6.82
CA LEU A 107 9.85 12.82 5.41
C LEU A 107 8.42 13.30 5.11
N PRO A 108 7.38 12.98 5.92
CA PRO A 108 6.03 13.42 5.61
C PRO A 108 5.88 14.93 5.65
N LEU A 109 6.49 15.59 6.64
CA LEU A 109 6.46 17.06 6.76
C LEU A 109 7.17 17.73 5.58
N LYS A 110 8.34 17.21 5.21
CA LYS A 110 9.08 17.68 4.03
C LYS A 110 8.29 17.45 2.73
N ALA A 111 7.48 16.40 2.67
CA ALA A 111 6.68 16.10 1.51
C ALA A 111 5.50 17.07 1.34
N GLU A 112 4.90 17.54 2.43
CA GLU A 112 3.82 18.55 2.39
C GLU A 112 4.23 19.86 1.71
N GLU A 113 5.52 20.17 1.66
CA GLU A 113 6.06 21.35 0.96
C GLU A 113 5.96 21.23 -0.58
N VAL A 114 5.84 20.01 -1.13
CA VAL A 114 5.93 19.76 -2.58
C VAL A 114 4.77 18.94 -3.14
N ILE A 115 3.97 18.27 -2.30
CA ILE A 115 2.78 17.53 -2.73
C ILE A 115 1.50 18.28 -2.28
N PRO A 116 0.41 18.24 -3.06
CA PRO A 116 -0.81 18.97 -2.76
C PRO A 116 -1.71 18.23 -1.74
N PHE A 117 -1.12 17.53 -0.77
CA PHE A 117 -1.82 16.77 0.26
C PHE A 117 -1.12 16.85 1.59
N LYS A 118 -1.90 16.80 2.68
CA LYS A 118 -1.34 16.63 4.02
C LYS A 118 -0.83 15.22 4.22
N SER A 119 0.19 15.05 5.04
CA SER A 119 0.74 13.75 5.43
C SER A 119 -0.29 12.84 6.09
N THR A 120 -1.31 13.41 6.73
CA THR A 120 -2.43 12.68 7.34
C THR A 120 -3.45 12.14 6.33
N GLU A 121 -3.43 12.65 5.11
CA GLU A 121 -4.40 12.34 4.05
C GLU A 121 -3.86 11.33 3.04
N VAL A 122 -2.62 10.88 3.21
CA VAL A 122 -1.94 9.97 2.28
C VAL A 122 -1.42 8.73 2.99
N TYR A 123 -1.39 7.64 2.24
CA TYR A 123 -0.47 6.54 2.50
C TYR A 123 0.84 6.86 1.80
N PHE A 124 1.97 6.57 2.44
CA PHE A 124 3.27 6.70 1.79
C PHE A 124 4.21 5.57 2.20
N ASP A 125 5.23 5.37 1.38
CA ASP A 125 6.44 4.66 1.77
C ASP A 125 7.64 5.31 1.08
N PHE A 126 8.84 4.90 1.48
CA PHE A 126 10.06 5.41 0.87
C PHE A 126 11.16 4.36 0.77
N LYS A 127 12.09 4.62 -0.13
CA LYS A 127 13.28 3.80 -0.35
C LYS A 127 14.50 4.70 -0.47
N ILE A 128 15.56 4.33 0.22
CA ILE A 128 16.87 4.96 0.01
C ILE A 128 17.42 4.40 -1.31
N ILE A 129 17.63 5.28 -2.29
CA ILE A 129 18.04 4.96 -3.67
C ILE A 129 19.41 5.53 -3.99
N GLY A 130 20.20 5.90 -2.98
CA GLY A 130 21.53 6.42 -3.18
C GLY A 130 22.10 6.95 -1.88
N ARG A 131 23.39 6.74 -1.67
CA ARG A 131 24.15 7.34 -0.58
C ARG A 131 25.44 7.91 -1.15
N ARG A 132 25.72 9.15 -0.79
CA ARG A 132 27.01 9.83 -1.01
C ARG A 132 27.62 10.12 0.36
N GLN A 133 28.81 10.72 0.41
CA GLN A 133 29.50 10.98 1.68
C GLN A 133 28.64 11.76 2.69
N ASN A 134 27.95 12.81 2.23
CA ASN A 134 27.21 13.72 3.12
C ASN A 134 25.69 13.58 3.03
N ASP A 135 25.16 13.12 1.89
CA ASP A 135 23.72 13.00 1.66
C ASP A 135 23.29 11.58 1.25
N GLN A 136 22.01 11.30 1.42
CA GLN A 136 21.34 10.14 0.89
C GLN A 136 20.07 10.57 0.15
N GLU A 137 19.84 9.93 -1.00
CA GLU A 137 18.68 10.16 -1.86
C GLU A 137 17.57 9.19 -1.45
N VAL A 138 16.40 9.75 -1.17
CA VAL A 138 15.22 9.03 -0.69
C VAL A 138 14.10 9.21 -1.70
N PHE A 139 13.75 8.12 -2.39
CA PHE A 139 12.55 8.06 -3.22
C PHE A 139 11.34 7.92 -2.32
N TYR A 140 10.44 8.89 -2.41
CA TYR A 140 9.17 8.93 -1.71
C TYR A 140 8.04 8.67 -2.69
N ALA A 141 7.08 7.85 -2.28
CA ALA A 141 5.85 7.62 -3.03
C ALA A 141 4.65 7.72 -2.08
N ALA A 142 3.62 8.43 -2.51
CA ALA A 142 2.40 8.63 -1.75
C ALA A 142 1.14 8.52 -2.61
N VAL A 143 0.05 8.09 -1.98
CA VAL A 143 -1.27 7.99 -2.59
C VAL A 143 -2.33 8.53 -1.63
N PRO A 144 -3.32 9.30 -2.11
CA PRO A 144 -4.45 9.73 -1.30
C PRO A 144 -5.15 8.55 -0.61
N ALA A 145 -5.41 8.68 0.70
CA ALA A 145 -5.98 7.63 1.53
C ALA A 145 -7.33 7.14 1.00
N LYS A 146 -8.16 8.05 0.48
CA LYS A 146 -9.46 7.71 -0.13
C LYS A 146 -9.33 6.69 -1.26
N ILE A 147 -8.26 6.77 -2.06
CA ILE A 147 -8.04 5.87 -3.19
C ILE A 147 -7.63 4.50 -2.67
N LEU A 148 -6.56 4.44 -1.88
CA LEU A 148 -6.07 3.16 -1.36
C LEU A 148 -7.13 2.46 -0.49
N ASP A 149 -7.88 3.21 0.33
CA ASP A 149 -8.99 2.70 1.13
C ASP A 149 -10.09 2.07 0.28
N SER A 150 -10.37 2.63 -0.90
CA SER A 150 -11.39 2.07 -1.79
C SER A 150 -10.98 0.68 -2.29
N TYR A 151 -9.70 0.49 -2.65
CA TYR A 151 -9.15 -0.81 -3.01
C TYR A 151 -9.14 -1.77 -1.82
N LEU A 152 -8.71 -1.31 -0.63
CA LEU A 152 -8.72 -2.13 0.58
C LEU A 152 -10.12 -2.67 0.91
N LYS A 153 -11.12 -1.79 0.93
CA LYS A 153 -12.52 -2.17 1.21
C LYS A 153 -13.04 -3.17 0.18
N LEU A 154 -12.77 -2.94 -1.10
CA LEU A 154 -13.13 -3.86 -2.17
C LEU A 154 -12.52 -5.25 -1.94
N LEU A 155 -11.19 -5.32 -1.74
CA LEU A 155 -10.49 -6.60 -1.54
C LEU A 155 -10.96 -7.33 -0.28
N GLN A 156 -11.18 -6.60 0.82
CA GLN A 156 -11.72 -7.16 2.05
C GLN A 156 -13.12 -7.75 1.86
N SER A 157 -13.99 -7.08 1.09
CA SER A 157 -15.33 -7.60 0.77
C SER A 157 -15.30 -8.91 -0.04
N LEU A 158 -14.18 -9.18 -0.72
CA LEU A 158 -13.93 -10.42 -1.46
C LEU A 158 -13.19 -11.48 -0.64
N GLY A 159 -12.87 -11.20 0.63
CA GLY A 159 -12.05 -12.08 1.47
C GLY A 159 -10.59 -12.16 1.05
N LEU A 160 -10.10 -11.18 0.27
CA LEU A 160 -8.71 -11.06 -0.15
C LEU A 160 -7.88 -10.24 0.85
N GLU A 161 -6.63 -10.64 1.03
CA GLU A 161 -5.68 -10.08 1.99
C GLU A 161 -4.50 -9.44 1.23
N PRO A 162 -4.50 -8.12 0.98
CA PRO A 162 -3.39 -7.47 0.33
C PRO A 162 -2.14 -7.48 1.23
N VAL A 163 -1.07 -8.10 0.74
CA VAL A 163 0.25 -8.17 1.39
C VAL A 163 1.06 -6.92 1.12
N ALA A 164 0.91 -6.35 -0.08
CA ALA A 164 1.52 -5.10 -0.46
C ALA A 164 0.72 -4.36 -1.53
N PHE A 165 0.79 -3.03 -1.47
CA PHE A 165 0.45 -2.15 -2.58
C PHE A 165 1.75 -1.57 -3.14
N ASP A 166 2.08 -2.01 -4.36
CA ASP A 166 3.26 -1.66 -5.14
C ASP A 166 2.97 -0.46 -6.06
N LEU A 167 4.00 0.00 -6.76
CA LEU A 167 3.89 0.93 -7.89
C LEU A 167 3.98 0.15 -9.19
N GLU A 168 3.19 0.55 -10.20
CA GLU A 168 3.24 -0.04 -11.55
C GLU A 168 4.66 0.03 -12.13
N SER A 169 5.28 1.20 -12.06
CA SER A 169 6.65 1.43 -12.53
C SER A 169 7.66 0.45 -11.93
N ILE A 170 7.62 0.24 -10.61
CA ILE A 170 8.54 -0.65 -9.89
C ILE A 170 8.25 -2.11 -10.22
N SER A 171 6.97 -2.48 -10.32
CA SER A 171 6.55 -3.82 -10.70
C SER A 171 7.01 -4.18 -12.12
N LEU A 172 6.78 -3.31 -13.09
CA LEU A 172 7.27 -3.47 -14.47
C LEU A 172 8.79 -3.58 -14.52
N ALA A 173 9.52 -2.71 -13.82
CA ALA A 173 10.98 -2.80 -13.71
C ALA A 173 11.44 -4.14 -13.12
N ARG A 174 10.72 -4.63 -12.10
CA ARG A 174 10.98 -5.94 -11.50
C ARG A 174 10.81 -7.07 -12.51
N ALA A 175 9.88 -6.98 -13.47
CA ALA A 175 9.72 -7.97 -14.53
C ALA A 175 10.77 -7.84 -15.66
N LEU A 176 11.11 -6.61 -16.07
CA LEU A 176 11.79 -6.35 -17.34
C LEU A 176 13.27 -6.01 -17.23
N ILE A 177 13.66 -5.27 -16.19
CA ILE A 177 15.00 -4.70 -16.10
C ILE A 177 15.93 -5.74 -15.46
N ALA A 178 16.72 -6.44 -16.27
CA ALA A 178 17.85 -7.22 -15.77
C ALA A 178 18.83 -6.28 -15.04
N LYS A 179 19.58 -6.78 -14.06
CA LYS A 179 20.63 -5.98 -13.41
C LYS A 179 21.58 -5.47 -14.51
N ALA A 180 21.62 -4.16 -14.71
CA ALA A 180 22.48 -3.56 -15.72
C ALA A 180 23.95 -3.73 -15.32
N ALA A 181 24.82 -3.87 -16.33
CA ALA A 181 26.25 -3.75 -16.14
C ALA A 181 26.66 -2.27 -16.25
N GLY A 182 27.41 -1.76 -15.28
CA GLY A 182 27.94 -0.39 -15.29
C GLY A 182 26.89 0.71 -15.04
N ASP A 183 27.28 1.98 -15.16
CA ASP A 183 26.49 3.18 -14.79
C ASP A 183 25.41 3.60 -15.82
N GLN A 184 24.75 2.64 -16.45
CA GLN A 184 23.74 2.91 -17.48
C GLN A 184 22.35 3.13 -16.89
N ALA A 185 21.56 3.99 -17.55
CA ALA A 185 20.15 4.17 -17.26
C ALA A 185 19.26 3.65 -18.40
N VAL A 186 18.06 3.19 -18.05
CA VAL A 186 17.05 2.76 -19.01
C VAL A 186 15.77 3.56 -18.80
N LEU A 187 15.10 3.90 -19.89
CA LEU A 187 13.77 4.50 -19.83
C LEU A 187 12.73 3.41 -20.10
N LEU A 188 11.84 3.18 -19.16
CA LEU A 188 10.67 2.34 -19.33
C LEU A 188 9.50 3.22 -19.78
N MET A 189 8.95 2.93 -20.96
CA MET A 189 7.79 3.61 -21.53
C MET A 189 6.62 2.63 -21.53
N ASP A 190 5.62 2.85 -20.67
CA ASP A 190 4.40 2.05 -20.63
C ASP A 190 3.26 2.82 -21.29
N VAL A 191 2.83 2.38 -22.48
CA VAL A 191 1.74 3.00 -23.24
C VAL A 191 0.48 2.16 -23.06
N GLY A 192 -0.29 2.51 -22.04
CA GLY A 192 -1.55 1.88 -21.71
C GLY A 192 -2.71 2.30 -22.62
N ALA A 193 -3.93 2.14 -22.11
CA ALA A 193 -5.12 2.61 -22.79
C ALA A 193 -5.40 4.09 -22.54
N ARG A 194 -5.05 4.63 -21.37
CA ARG A 194 -5.42 6.01 -20.97
C ARG A 194 -4.24 6.90 -20.58
N THR A 195 -3.16 6.31 -20.09
CA THR A 195 -1.92 7.01 -19.77
C THR A 195 -0.71 6.39 -20.45
N THR A 196 0.27 7.23 -20.72
CA THR A 196 1.65 6.83 -21.02
C THR A 196 2.50 7.16 -19.80
N ASN A 197 3.13 6.16 -19.21
CA ASN A 197 3.99 6.32 -18.04
C ASN A 197 5.46 6.22 -18.47
N LEU A 198 6.25 7.26 -18.20
CA LEU A 198 7.67 7.31 -18.50
C LEU A 198 8.46 7.21 -17.19
N ASN A 199 9.30 6.19 -17.07
CA ASN A 199 10.05 5.93 -15.85
C ASN A 199 11.53 5.71 -16.16
N ILE A 200 12.41 6.47 -15.53
CA ILE A 200 13.86 6.28 -15.71
C ILE A 200 14.39 5.48 -14.53
N PHE A 201 15.12 4.40 -14.83
CA PHE A 201 15.79 3.55 -13.86
C PHE A 201 17.29 3.55 -14.09
N ASP A 202 18.06 3.60 -13.00
CA ASP A 202 19.49 3.29 -13.00
C ASP A 202 19.80 2.16 -11.99
N ASN A 203 21.09 1.92 -11.73
CA ASN A 203 21.53 0.87 -10.80
C ASN A 203 20.98 1.00 -9.37
N ASN A 204 20.57 2.19 -8.95
CA ASN A 204 20.02 2.40 -7.62
C ASN A 204 18.48 2.39 -7.59
N GLY A 205 17.84 2.17 -8.74
CA GLY A 205 16.40 2.03 -8.89
C GLY A 205 15.76 3.17 -9.67
N ILE A 206 14.51 3.47 -9.36
CA ILE A 206 13.73 4.51 -10.03
C ILE A 206 14.29 5.90 -9.72
N ARG A 207 14.44 6.72 -10.76
CA ARG A 207 15.02 8.08 -10.69
C ARG A 207 14.06 9.16 -11.09
N GLN A 208 13.15 8.89 -12.02
CA GLN A 208 12.11 9.81 -12.46
C GLN A 208 10.88 9.00 -12.84
N SER A 209 9.70 9.58 -12.61
CA SER A 209 8.41 9.09 -13.09
C SER A 209 7.62 10.28 -13.63
N LEU A 210 7.06 10.13 -14.83
CA LEU A 210 6.20 11.13 -15.47
C LEU A 210 5.00 10.43 -16.11
N VAL A 211 3.80 10.90 -15.78
CA VAL A 211 2.54 10.41 -16.35
C VAL A 211 2.02 11.40 -17.39
N ILE A 212 1.72 10.89 -18.58
CA ILE A 212 1.12 11.66 -19.67
C ILE A 212 -0.28 11.11 -19.94
N ASN A 213 -1.30 11.98 -19.90
CA ASN A 213 -2.71 11.61 -20.15
C ASN A 213 -3.03 11.47 -21.65
N ILE A 214 -2.16 10.77 -22.39
CA ILE A 214 -2.27 10.47 -23.83
C ILE A 214 -1.86 9.02 -24.03
N ALA A 215 -2.75 8.21 -24.60
CA ALA A 215 -2.52 6.79 -24.81
C ALA A 215 -3.56 6.18 -25.77
N GLY A 216 -3.70 4.85 -25.77
CA GLY A 216 -4.51 4.06 -26.70
C GLY A 216 -5.91 4.60 -27.04
N ASP A 217 -6.70 4.99 -26.06
CA ASP A 217 -8.08 5.50 -26.26
C ASP A 217 -8.09 6.80 -27.07
N ARG A 218 -7.08 7.65 -26.89
CA ARG A 218 -6.95 8.90 -27.64
C ARG A 218 -6.58 8.62 -29.09
N PHE A 219 -5.71 7.65 -29.33
CA PHE A 219 -5.35 7.19 -30.68
C PHE A 219 -6.56 6.68 -31.43
N THR A 220 -7.38 5.84 -30.79
CA THR A 220 -8.61 5.31 -31.39
C THR A 220 -9.64 6.40 -31.68
N LYS A 221 -9.82 7.35 -30.75
CA LYS A 221 -10.69 8.51 -30.97
C LYS A 221 -10.24 9.36 -32.14
N ALA A 222 -8.94 9.60 -32.29
CA ALA A 222 -8.39 10.34 -33.42
C ALA A 222 -8.73 9.65 -34.75
N ILE A 223 -8.58 8.33 -34.83
CA ILE A 223 -8.95 7.54 -36.02
C ILE A 223 -10.46 7.64 -36.29
N THR A 224 -11.31 7.48 -35.27
CA THR A 224 -12.76 7.68 -35.39
C THR A 224 -13.11 9.05 -35.96
N GLN A 225 -12.47 10.13 -35.48
CA GLN A 225 -12.75 11.48 -35.93
C GLN A 225 -12.33 11.73 -37.38
N HIS A 226 -11.14 11.25 -37.75
CA HIS A 226 -10.59 11.45 -39.11
C HIS A 226 -11.32 10.60 -40.16
N LEU A 227 -11.66 9.36 -39.83
CA LEU A 227 -12.29 8.42 -40.77
C LEU A 227 -13.82 8.37 -40.65
N LYS A 228 -14.40 9.02 -39.64
CA LYS A 228 -15.84 9.02 -39.35
C LYS A 228 -16.44 7.61 -39.20
N ILE A 229 -15.69 6.72 -38.54
CA ILE A 229 -16.09 5.31 -38.31
C ILE A 229 -16.34 5.02 -36.82
N PRO A 230 -17.14 4.00 -36.48
CA PRO A 230 -17.36 3.59 -35.09
C PRO A 230 -16.06 3.28 -34.34
N PHE A 231 -16.05 3.56 -33.02
CA PHE A 231 -14.86 3.35 -32.17
C PHE A 231 -14.31 1.92 -32.24
N LYS A 232 -15.19 0.92 -32.33
CA LYS A 232 -14.81 -0.49 -32.44
C LYS A 232 -14.02 -0.77 -33.72
N ASP A 233 -14.42 -0.17 -34.84
CA ASP A 233 -13.78 -0.37 -36.13
C ASP A 233 -12.46 0.42 -36.19
N ALA A 234 -12.43 1.62 -35.60
CA ALA A 234 -11.21 2.39 -35.40
C ALA A 234 -10.19 1.63 -34.54
N GLU A 235 -10.62 0.94 -33.47
CA GLU A 235 -9.73 0.12 -32.64
C GLU A 235 -9.14 -1.04 -33.43
N ALA A 236 -9.97 -1.72 -34.22
CA ALA A 236 -9.53 -2.82 -35.07
C ALA A 236 -8.50 -2.34 -36.12
N LEU A 237 -8.74 -1.20 -36.77
CA LEU A 237 -7.80 -0.60 -37.71
C LEU A 237 -6.50 -0.17 -37.02
N LYS A 238 -6.58 0.45 -35.84
CA LYS A 238 -5.40 0.83 -35.04
C LYS A 238 -4.52 -0.38 -34.76
N ILE A 239 -5.10 -1.47 -34.25
CA ILE A 239 -4.37 -2.70 -33.91
C ILE A 239 -3.81 -3.38 -35.17
N LYS A 240 -4.57 -3.42 -36.26
CA LYS A 240 -4.16 -4.05 -37.52
C LYS A 240 -3.01 -3.29 -38.19
N SER A 241 -3.06 -1.96 -38.19
CA SER A 241 -2.20 -1.11 -39.02
C SER A 241 -1.07 -0.45 -38.23
N GLY A 242 -1.33 0.08 -37.03
CA GLY A 242 -0.32 0.76 -36.21
C GLY A 242 0.48 1.82 -36.98
N PHE A 243 1.79 1.77 -36.82
CA PHE A 243 2.79 2.61 -37.50
C PHE A 243 3.34 1.95 -38.77
N ASP A 244 2.59 1.05 -39.40
CA ASP A 244 3.00 0.44 -40.65
C ASP A 244 2.57 1.27 -41.85
N SER A 245 3.54 1.90 -42.54
CA SER A 245 3.31 2.73 -43.72
C SER A 245 2.74 1.95 -44.92
N GLU A 246 2.97 0.64 -44.98
CA GLU A 246 2.48 -0.23 -46.06
C GLU A 246 0.98 -0.56 -45.89
N LYS A 247 0.43 -0.38 -44.69
CA LYS A 247 -0.97 -0.68 -44.38
C LYS A 247 -1.84 0.56 -44.49
N GLU A 248 -3.04 0.39 -45.06
CA GLU A 248 -4.03 1.47 -45.21
C GLU A 248 -3.43 2.74 -45.88
N ALA A 249 -2.45 2.54 -46.78
CA ALA A 249 -1.67 3.59 -47.44
C ALA A 249 -1.06 4.61 -46.47
N GLY A 250 -0.64 4.17 -45.27
CA GLY A 250 0.00 5.02 -44.25
C GLY A 250 -0.94 6.00 -43.54
N LYS A 251 -2.25 6.00 -43.85
CA LYS A 251 -3.22 6.94 -43.25
C LYS A 251 -3.28 6.83 -41.73
N ILE A 252 -3.28 5.60 -41.22
CA ILE A 252 -3.32 5.35 -39.77
C ILE A 252 -2.04 5.85 -39.09
N LEU A 253 -0.87 5.60 -39.70
CA LEU A 253 0.41 6.10 -39.21
C LEU A 253 0.39 7.62 -39.04
N LEU A 254 -0.08 8.38 -40.02
CA LEU A 254 -0.09 9.84 -39.95
C LEU A 254 -0.95 10.37 -38.80
N ILE A 255 -2.11 9.75 -38.56
CA ILE A 255 -2.99 10.08 -37.43
C ILE A 255 -2.28 9.78 -36.11
N LEU A 256 -1.65 8.62 -35.99
CA LEU A 256 -0.92 8.22 -34.78
C LEU A 256 0.29 9.10 -34.50
N GLN A 257 1.06 9.47 -35.53
CA GLN A 257 2.21 10.37 -35.41
C GLN A 257 1.81 11.70 -34.77
N ASN A 258 0.69 12.28 -35.20
CA ASN A 258 0.21 13.53 -34.62
C ASN A 258 -0.10 13.40 -33.11
N GLU A 259 -0.70 12.29 -32.69
CA GLU A 259 -1.01 12.03 -31.28
C GLU A 259 0.26 11.78 -30.44
N PHE A 260 1.30 11.20 -31.03
CA PHE A 260 2.57 10.89 -30.37
C PHE A 260 3.51 12.09 -30.20
N LYS A 261 3.34 13.19 -30.96
CA LYS A 261 4.18 14.40 -30.86
C LYS A 261 4.41 14.85 -29.41
N ARG A 262 3.35 14.88 -28.60
CA ARG A 262 3.46 15.26 -27.18
C ARG A 262 4.16 14.21 -26.33
N ILE A 263 3.91 12.91 -26.55
CA ILE A 263 4.60 11.84 -25.83
C ILE A 263 6.11 11.93 -26.08
N ILE A 264 6.49 12.12 -27.34
CA ILE A 264 7.87 12.29 -27.79
C ILE A 264 8.53 13.51 -27.14
N ALA A 265 7.88 14.67 -27.18
CA ALA A 265 8.42 15.90 -26.61
C ALA A 265 8.67 15.78 -25.10
N GLU A 266 7.70 15.22 -24.36
CA GLU A 266 7.85 14.97 -22.92
C GLU A 266 8.94 13.92 -22.63
N THR A 267 9.08 12.90 -23.49
CA THR A 267 10.15 11.89 -23.38
C THR A 267 11.52 12.53 -23.54
N LYS A 268 11.73 13.34 -24.58
CA LYS A 268 12.99 14.08 -24.81
C LYS A 268 13.32 15.00 -23.63
N LYS A 269 12.33 15.75 -23.14
CA LYS A 269 12.47 16.62 -21.97
C LYS A 269 12.87 15.86 -20.70
N LEU A 270 12.23 14.71 -20.44
CA LEU A 270 12.53 13.86 -19.30
C LEU A 270 13.94 13.27 -19.38
N MET A 271 14.34 12.80 -20.57
CA MET A 271 15.68 12.32 -20.83
C MET A 271 16.72 13.42 -20.57
N ASP A 272 16.54 14.60 -21.15
CA ASP A 272 17.45 15.73 -20.97
C ASP A 272 17.59 16.15 -19.51
N PHE A 273 16.47 16.22 -18.78
CA PHE A 273 16.47 16.52 -17.36
C PHE A 273 17.33 15.52 -16.57
N TYR A 274 17.13 14.22 -16.81
CA TYR A 274 17.89 13.17 -16.15
C TYR A 274 19.38 13.24 -16.49
N GLN A 275 19.73 13.32 -17.78
CA GLN A 275 21.12 13.29 -18.22
C GLN A 275 21.89 14.52 -17.71
N LYS A 276 21.27 15.71 -17.70
CA LYS A 276 21.88 16.93 -17.13
C LYS A 276 22.07 16.82 -15.61
N ARG A 277 21.08 16.29 -14.90
CA ARG A 277 21.11 16.18 -13.43
C ARG A 277 22.11 15.15 -12.93
N TYR A 278 22.17 13.98 -13.57
CA TYR A 278 22.95 12.85 -13.09
C TYR A 278 24.24 12.60 -13.87
N GLN A 279 24.47 13.32 -14.97
CA GLN A 279 25.65 13.14 -15.85
C GLN A 279 25.80 11.69 -16.31
N ARG A 280 24.67 11.02 -16.58
CA ARG A 280 24.56 9.62 -16.98
C ARG A 280 23.72 9.50 -18.24
N LYS A 281 24.12 8.63 -19.16
CA LYS A 281 23.38 8.39 -20.41
C LYS A 281 22.24 7.40 -20.22
N ILE A 282 21.14 7.64 -20.93
CA ILE A 282 20.07 6.65 -21.10
C ILE A 282 20.42 5.84 -22.34
N THR A 283 20.53 4.51 -22.19
CA THR A 283 21.09 3.66 -23.25
C THR A 283 20.03 3.01 -24.13
N LYS A 284 18.81 2.87 -23.62
CA LYS A 284 17.67 2.34 -24.37
C LYS A 284 16.33 2.69 -23.74
N ILE A 285 15.29 2.51 -24.53
CA ILE A 285 13.89 2.55 -24.12
C ILE A 285 13.35 1.12 -24.13
N ILE A 286 12.70 0.71 -23.04
CA ILE A 286 11.92 -0.52 -22.98
C ILE A 286 10.44 -0.13 -23.10
N LEU A 287 9.80 -0.52 -24.20
CA LEU A 287 8.41 -0.21 -24.49
C LEU A 287 7.49 -1.34 -24.01
N VAL A 288 6.49 -1.00 -23.21
CA VAL A 288 5.47 -1.92 -22.68
C VAL A 288 4.07 -1.31 -22.70
N GLY A 289 3.09 -2.08 -22.22
CA GLY A 289 1.68 -1.71 -22.26
C GLY A 289 0.96 -2.27 -23.48
N GLY A 290 -0.36 -2.10 -23.51
CA GLY A 290 -1.18 -2.63 -24.61
C GLY A 290 -0.83 -2.02 -25.97
N SER A 291 -0.44 -0.75 -26.01
CA SER A 291 -0.11 -0.05 -27.25
C SER A 291 1.31 -0.37 -27.76
N ALA A 292 2.15 -1.04 -26.97
CA ALA A 292 3.43 -1.58 -27.44
C ALA A 292 3.24 -2.68 -28.51
N LEU A 293 2.03 -3.22 -28.63
CA LEU A 293 1.66 -4.21 -29.65
C LEU A 293 1.32 -3.59 -31.01
N LEU A 294 1.31 -2.27 -31.13
CA LEU A 294 1.04 -1.61 -32.41
C LEU A 294 2.17 -1.92 -33.41
N PRO A 295 1.86 -2.35 -34.65
CA PRO A 295 2.87 -2.61 -35.66
C PRO A 295 3.87 -1.46 -35.84
N LYS A 296 5.17 -1.77 -35.92
CA LYS A 296 6.29 -0.85 -36.16
C LYS A 296 6.43 0.36 -35.20
N ILE A 297 5.77 0.33 -34.03
CA ILE A 297 5.84 1.44 -33.04
C ILE A 297 7.25 1.63 -32.47
N ASP A 298 7.98 0.54 -32.26
CA ASP A 298 9.36 0.53 -31.79
C ASP A 298 10.30 1.22 -32.78
N GLN A 299 10.14 0.94 -34.08
CA GLN A 299 10.90 1.57 -35.15
C GLN A 299 10.62 3.08 -35.22
N TYR A 300 9.34 3.45 -35.20
CA TYR A 300 8.92 4.85 -35.20
C TYR A 300 9.49 5.62 -34.00
N LEU A 301 9.38 5.07 -32.79
CA LEU A 301 9.92 5.70 -31.59
C LEU A 301 11.46 5.77 -31.62
N ALA A 302 12.13 4.75 -32.15
CA ALA A 302 13.58 4.73 -32.23
C ALA A 302 14.12 5.81 -33.16
N GLU A 303 13.45 6.02 -34.30
CA GLU A 303 13.79 7.08 -35.26
C GLU A 303 13.61 8.46 -34.64
N ASP A 304 12.44 8.75 -34.05
CA ASP A 304 12.17 10.09 -33.53
C ASP A 304 12.99 10.42 -32.28
N LEU A 305 13.17 9.45 -31.37
CA LEU A 305 13.89 9.64 -30.12
C LEU A 305 15.41 9.50 -30.26
N GLY A 306 15.91 9.02 -31.40
CA GLY A 306 17.34 8.82 -31.63
C GLY A 306 17.98 7.83 -30.66
N LEU A 307 17.20 6.87 -30.14
CA LEU A 307 17.62 5.93 -29.10
C LEU A 307 17.05 4.54 -29.40
N LYS A 308 17.80 3.49 -29.06
CA LYS A 308 17.32 2.11 -29.22
C LYS A 308 16.02 1.90 -28.43
N VAL A 309 14.98 1.44 -29.11
CA VAL A 309 13.71 1.02 -28.49
C VAL A 309 13.59 -0.49 -28.60
N GLU A 310 13.31 -1.16 -27.49
CA GLU A 310 13.08 -2.60 -27.41
C GLU A 310 11.68 -2.85 -26.85
N ILE A 311 10.92 -3.76 -27.46
CA ILE A 311 9.69 -4.27 -26.85
C ILE A 311 10.04 -5.09 -25.61
N GLY A 312 9.42 -4.78 -24.48
CA GLY A 312 9.69 -5.46 -23.22
C GLY A 312 9.36 -6.95 -23.29
N ASN A 313 10.32 -7.79 -22.89
CA ASN A 313 10.12 -9.23 -22.77
C ASN A 313 9.72 -9.61 -21.33
N PRO A 314 8.44 -9.91 -21.05
CA PRO A 314 7.96 -10.24 -19.71
C PRO A 314 8.51 -11.56 -19.15
N LEU A 315 9.09 -12.41 -20.01
CA LEU A 315 9.49 -13.77 -19.66
C LEU A 315 10.94 -13.85 -19.18
N ILE A 316 11.72 -12.77 -19.30
CA ILE A 316 13.18 -12.74 -19.05
C ILE A 316 13.58 -13.17 -17.62
N LYS A 317 12.66 -13.07 -16.64
CA LYS A 317 12.90 -13.43 -15.23
C LYS A 317 12.08 -14.63 -14.73
N ILE A 318 11.41 -15.34 -15.64
CA ILE A 318 10.66 -16.55 -15.32
C ILE A 318 11.47 -17.75 -15.82
N THR A 319 11.81 -18.67 -14.92
CA THR A 319 12.62 -19.85 -15.31
C THR A 319 11.85 -20.83 -16.17
N ASP A 320 10.56 -21.03 -15.87
CA ASP A 320 9.65 -21.87 -16.65
C ASP A 320 8.44 -21.03 -17.12
N PRO A 321 8.54 -20.39 -18.30
CA PRO A 321 7.51 -19.52 -18.83
C PRO A 321 6.50 -20.25 -19.74
N ALA A 322 6.49 -21.59 -19.80
CA ALA A 322 5.74 -22.37 -20.80
C ALA A 322 4.27 -21.92 -20.95
N GLU A 323 3.59 -21.65 -19.83
CA GLU A 323 2.21 -21.17 -19.82
C GLU A 323 2.00 -19.81 -20.49
N LEU A 324 3.02 -18.95 -20.51
CA LEU A 324 2.94 -17.61 -21.08
C LEU A 324 3.49 -17.54 -22.52
N VAL A 325 4.41 -18.43 -22.89
CA VAL A 325 4.99 -18.49 -24.25
C VAL A 325 3.90 -18.63 -25.33
N LYS A 326 2.83 -19.36 -25.03
CA LYS A 326 1.69 -19.56 -25.95
C LYS A 326 0.96 -18.27 -26.34
N PHE A 327 1.11 -17.19 -25.56
CA PHE A 327 0.55 -15.88 -25.88
C PHE A 327 1.38 -15.10 -26.91
N LYS A 328 2.55 -15.59 -27.32
CA LYS A 328 3.46 -14.92 -28.26
C LYS A 328 3.72 -13.47 -27.78
N ASN A 329 3.52 -12.48 -28.67
CA ASN A 329 3.65 -11.07 -28.33
C ASN A 329 2.65 -10.59 -27.26
N LYS A 330 1.47 -11.22 -27.13
CA LYS A 330 0.46 -10.84 -26.12
C LYS A 330 0.87 -11.18 -24.69
N ALA A 331 1.97 -11.91 -24.48
CA ALA A 331 2.53 -12.11 -23.13
C ALA A 331 2.83 -10.77 -22.43
N ILE A 332 3.10 -9.70 -23.20
CA ILE A 332 3.37 -8.36 -22.66
C ILE A 332 2.21 -7.80 -21.82
N LEU A 333 0.97 -8.27 -22.05
CA LEU A 333 -0.20 -7.88 -21.27
C LEU A 333 -0.17 -8.41 -19.85
N PHE A 334 0.74 -9.34 -19.53
CA PHE A 334 0.95 -9.86 -18.18
C PHE A 334 2.17 -9.25 -17.48
N THR A 335 2.89 -8.32 -18.11
CA THR A 335 4.19 -7.82 -17.60
C THR A 335 4.09 -7.27 -16.19
N ASN A 336 3.09 -6.42 -15.92
CA ASN A 336 2.92 -5.83 -14.60
C ASN A 336 2.58 -6.90 -13.55
N VAL A 337 1.61 -7.78 -13.82
CA VAL A 337 1.23 -8.85 -12.88
C VAL A 337 2.35 -9.86 -12.62
N ILE A 338 3.24 -10.08 -13.60
CA ILE A 338 4.48 -10.87 -13.40
C ILE A 338 5.40 -10.18 -12.39
N GLY A 339 5.59 -8.87 -12.49
CA GLY A 339 6.34 -8.08 -11.51
C GLY A 339 5.78 -8.20 -10.10
N LEU A 340 4.46 -8.20 -9.95
CA LEU A 340 3.77 -8.39 -8.67
C LEU A 340 3.96 -9.82 -8.15
N ALA A 341 3.81 -10.83 -9.00
CA ALA A 341 4.01 -12.23 -8.63
C ALA A 341 5.46 -12.55 -8.26
N LEU A 342 6.44 -11.94 -8.93
CA LEU A 342 7.87 -12.04 -8.58
C LEU A 342 8.13 -11.53 -7.17
N ARG A 343 7.43 -10.47 -6.75
CA ARG A 343 7.46 -10.00 -5.35
C ARG A 343 6.81 -11.00 -4.39
N GLY A 344 5.71 -11.63 -4.80
CA GLY A 344 5.00 -12.64 -4.02
C GLY A 344 5.87 -13.83 -3.60
N ILE A 345 6.83 -14.24 -4.45
CA ILE A 345 7.76 -15.33 -4.13
C ILE A 345 9.00 -14.91 -3.34
N ALA A 346 9.25 -13.61 -3.16
CA ALA A 346 10.39 -13.11 -2.40
C ALA A 346 10.41 -13.62 -0.94
N LYS A 347 11.57 -13.55 -0.26
CA LYS A 347 11.71 -14.00 1.13
C LYS A 347 10.75 -13.28 2.08
N MET A 348 10.60 -11.96 1.92
CA MET A 348 9.71 -11.11 2.70
C MET A 348 8.89 -10.18 1.79
N PRO A 349 7.82 -10.68 1.13
CA PRO A 349 7.09 -9.92 0.10
C PRO A 349 6.58 -8.54 0.56
N ALA A 350 6.14 -8.44 1.82
CA ALA A 350 5.66 -7.19 2.40
C ALA A 350 6.74 -6.12 2.59
N MET A 351 8.03 -6.52 2.70
CA MET A 351 9.16 -5.64 3.05
C MET A 351 10.25 -5.60 1.97
N SER A 352 10.10 -6.37 0.89
CA SER A 352 11.12 -6.50 -0.16
C SER A 352 11.25 -5.27 -1.05
N ASP A 353 10.24 -4.40 -1.04
CA ASP A 353 10.20 -3.16 -1.81
C ASP A 353 9.18 -2.17 -1.20
N LEU A 354 8.99 -1.01 -1.83
CA LEU A 354 7.97 -0.03 -1.41
C LEU A 354 6.60 -0.69 -1.17
N ASN A 355 5.96 -0.36 -0.06
CA ASN A 355 4.66 -0.91 0.29
C ASN A 355 3.77 0.17 0.91
N LEU A 356 2.86 0.71 0.10
CA LEU A 356 2.05 1.87 0.48
C LEU A 356 1.09 1.58 1.66
N ILE A 357 0.71 0.33 1.92
CA ILE A 357 -0.16 0.01 3.08
C ILE A 357 0.56 -0.01 4.43
N SER A 358 1.89 0.16 4.47
CA SER A 358 2.69 0.02 5.69
C SER A 358 2.46 1.13 6.72
N TYR A 359 2.03 2.32 6.30
CA TYR A 359 2.10 3.51 7.15
C TYR A 359 0.86 3.76 8.01
N ARG A 360 -0.36 3.64 7.45
CA ARG A 360 -1.57 4.10 8.16
C ARG A 360 -1.96 3.25 9.37
N GLN A 361 -1.41 2.04 9.53
CA GLN A 361 -1.64 1.25 10.75
C GLN A 361 -0.95 1.82 11.99
N LYS A 362 0.06 2.69 11.83
CA LYS A 362 0.63 3.43 12.96
C LYS A 362 0.07 4.84 12.91
N LYS A 363 -1.00 5.09 13.68
CA LYS A 363 -1.39 6.46 14.04
C LYS A 363 -0.12 7.25 14.33
N PHE A 364 -0.03 8.44 13.75
CA PHE A 364 1.05 9.41 13.92
C PHE A 364 1.07 9.84 15.40
N ASN A 365 1.50 8.95 16.29
CA ASN A 365 1.92 9.35 17.62
C ASN A 365 3.28 9.99 17.37
N LEU A 366 3.29 11.32 17.24
CA LEU A 366 4.49 12.11 17.48
C LEU A 366 4.99 11.63 18.85
N ALA A 367 5.99 10.75 18.85
CA ALA A 367 6.63 10.38 20.09
C ALA A 367 7.31 11.67 20.58
N PRO A 368 7.00 12.15 21.78
CA PRO A 368 7.56 13.39 22.27
C PRO A 368 9.10 13.31 22.21
N PRO A 369 9.81 14.41 21.87
CA PRO A 369 11.26 14.45 21.87
C PRO A 369 11.84 13.83 23.14
N LYS A 370 13.04 13.22 23.05
CA LYS A 370 13.65 12.47 24.17
C LYS A 370 13.72 13.27 25.48
N THR A 371 13.81 14.59 25.38
CA THR A 371 13.78 15.55 26.49
C THR A 371 12.45 15.52 27.26
N GLU A 372 11.30 15.47 26.57
CA GLU A 372 9.99 15.30 27.21
C GLU A 372 9.84 13.93 27.86
N LYS A 373 10.43 12.87 27.29
CA LYS A 373 10.36 11.52 27.88
C LYS A 373 10.99 11.45 29.27
N GLN A 374 12.00 12.28 29.55
CA GLN A 374 12.57 12.43 30.89
C GLN A 374 11.64 13.21 31.83
N SER A 375 11.00 14.27 31.35
CA SER A 375 9.99 15.03 32.10
C SER A 375 8.80 14.15 32.49
N TRP A 376 8.28 13.34 31.57
CA TRP A 376 7.18 12.42 31.83
C TRP A 376 7.54 11.33 32.83
N LYS A 377 8.79 10.82 32.84
CA LYS A 377 9.27 9.90 33.89
C LYS A 377 9.27 10.55 35.27
N LYS A 378 9.69 11.83 35.35
CA LYS A 378 9.70 12.58 36.61
C LYS A 378 8.28 12.81 37.15
N ILE A 379 7.34 13.17 36.27
CA ILE A 379 5.93 13.33 36.61
C ILE A 379 5.32 12.00 37.08
N PHE A 380 5.54 10.89 36.36
CA PHE A 380 5.00 9.58 36.75
C PHE A 380 5.55 9.09 38.10
N TRP A 381 6.83 9.34 38.36
CA TRP A 381 7.45 9.03 39.64
C TRP A 381 6.84 9.86 40.77
N GLN A 382 6.65 11.17 40.58
CA GLN A 382 5.98 12.04 41.55
C GLN A 382 4.54 11.60 41.84
N LEU A 383 3.77 11.24 40.82
CA LEU A 383 2.41 10.72 40.99
C LEU A 383 2.38 9.38 41.74
N SER A 384 3.37 8.51 41.51
CA SER A 384 3.49 7.24 42.22
C SER A 384 3.81 7.44 43.71
N VAL A 385 4.69 8.40 44.03
CA VAL A 385 4.99 8.79 45.43
C VAL A 385 3.74 9.37 46.11
N LEU A 386 3.00 10.25 45.42
CA LEU A 386 1.75 10.82 45.93
C LEU A 386 0.70 9.72 46.20
N GLY A 387 0.55 8.77 45.28
CA GLY A 387 -0.34 7.62 45.46
C GLY A 387 0.03 6.75 46.66
N ALA A 388 1.32 6.49 46.87
CA ALA A 388 1.79 5.74 48.04
C ALA A 388 1.49 6.48 49.35
N LEU A 389 1.66 7.80 49.40
CA LEU A 389 1.32 8.61 50.58
C LEU A 389 -0.18 8.58 50.89
N VAL A 390 -1.03 8.62 49.87
CA VAL A 390 -2.49 8.50 50.05
C VAL A 390 -2.86 7.14 50.63
N VAL A 391 -2.24 6.06 50.15
CA VAL A 391 -2.44 4.71 50.69
C VAL A 391 -2.02 4.64 52.16
N VAL A 392 -0.86 5.20 52.52
CA VAL A 392 -0.40 5.26 53.91
C VAL A 392 -1.38 6.05 54.78
N LEU A 393 -1.90 7.18 54.29
CA LEU A 393 -2.87 8.00 55.01
C LEU A 393 -4.18 7.23 55.27
N ILE A 394 -4.66 6.49 54.27
CA ILE A 394 -5.85 5.63 54.39
C ILE A 394 -5.61 4.55 55.44
N VAL A 395 -4.45 3.88 55.42
CA VAL A 395 -4.11 2.86 56.43
C VAL A 395 -4.07 3.45 57.84
N LEU A 396 -3.47 4.64 58.01
CA LEU A 396 -3.44 5.33 59.31
C LEU A 396 -4.84 5.71 59.80
N LEU A 397 -5.73 6.15 58.91
CA LEU A 397 -7.12 6.44 59.26
C LEU A 397 -7.89 5.18 59.67
N ILE A 398 -7.68 4.06 58.97
CA ILE A 398 -8.25 2.76 59.33
C ILE A 398 -7.74 2.32 60.70
N LEU A 399 -6.42 2.36 60.94
CA LEU A 399 -5.83 2.01 62.24
C LEU A 399 -6.33 2.91 63.37
N ARG A 400 -6.48 4.22 63.12
CA ARG A 400 -7.04 5.17 64.09
C ARG A 400 -8.51 4.84 64.42
N SER A 401 -9.32 4.52 63.41
CA SER A 401 -10.72 4.13 63.61
C SER A 401 -10.84 2.82 64.40
N ALA A 402 -9.96 1.84 64.12
CA ALA A 402 -9.89 0.59 64.86
C ALA A 402 -9.44 0.79 66.32
N GLY A 403 -8.47 1.69 66.57
CA GLY A 403 -8.02 2.04 67.92
C GLY A 403 -9.11 2.74 68.75
N ILE A 404 -9.86 3.66 68.14
CA ILE A 404 -11.02 4.33 68.78
C ILE A 404 -12.11 3.31 69.10
N PHE A 405 -12.38 2.38 68.18
CA PHE A 405 -13.34 1.29 68.41
C PHE A 405 -12.93 0.40 69.59
N TYR A 406 -11.65 0.02 69.67
CA TYR A 406 -11.12 -0.81 70.75
C TYR A 406 -11.16 -0.10 72.12
N GLN A 407 -10.86 1.20 72.17
CA GLN A 407 -10.99 2.00 73.40
C GLN A 407 -12.43 2.14 73.87
N ASN A 408 -13.39 2.33 72.96
CA ASN A 408 -14.81 2.39 73.30
C ASN A 408 -15.36 1.05 73.82
N GLN A 409 -14.88 -0.07 73.27
CA GLN A 409 -15.27 -1.40 73.73
C GLN A 409 -14.74 -1.70 75.15
N ASN A 410 -13.51 -1.27 75.49
CA ASN A 410 -12.98 -1.38 76.84
C ASN A 410 -13.71 -0.47 77.86
N ARG A 411 -14.15 0.72 77.44
CA ARG A 411 -15.00 1.59 78.27
C ARG A 411 -16.36 0.98 78.55
N PHE A 412 -16.96 0.30 77.57
CA PHE A 412 -18.23 -0.43 77.76
C PHE A 412 -18.07 -1.61 78.73
N ASN A 413 -16.97 -2.36 78.63
CA ASN A 413 -16.72 -3.48 79.54
C ASN A 413 -16.41 -3.04 80.99
N GLN A 414 -15.82 -1.86 81.21
CA GLN A 414 -15.64 -1.31 82.56
C GLN A 414 -16.96 -0.83 83.20
N LEU A 415 -17.94 -0.39 82.40
CA LEU A 415 -19.25 0.04 82.89
C LEU A 415 -20.17 -1.14 83.27
N GLN A 416 -19.88 -2.36 82.81
CA GLN A 416 -20.66 -3.57 83.14
C GLN A 416 -20.18 -4.33 84.40
N ILE A 417 -19.12 -3.89 85.08
CA ILE A 417 -18.55 -4.59 86.26
C ILE A 417 -18.85 -3.85 87.59
N SER A 418 -19.65 -2.77 87.58
CA SER A 418 -20.05 -2.05 88.79
C SER A 418 -21.56 -1.95 88.92
N SER A 419 -22.20 -3.03 89.39
CA SER A 419 -23.51 -2.93 90.04
C SER A 419 -23.73 -4.15 90.94
N ASP A 420 -23.20 -4.08 92.16
CA ASP A 420 -23.82 -4.78 93.29
C ASP A 420 -25.21 -4.16 93.49
N ILE A 421 -26.23 -4.86 92.99
CA ILE A 421 -27.62 -4.49 93.25
C ILE A 421 -28.01 -5.17 94.56
N ASP A 422 -28.30 -4.35 95.57
CA ASP A 422 -28.77 -4.79 96.88
C ASP A 422 -30.19 -5.41 96.76
N LEU A 423 -30.25 -6.72 96.88
CA LEU A 423 -31.46 -7.52 96.65
C LEU A 423 -32.52 -7.34 97.76
N SER A 424 -32.18 -6.74 98.91
CA SER A 424 -33.16 -6.50 99.99
C SER A 424 -34.16 -5.39 99.66
N LEU A 425 -33.85 -4.49 98.71
CA LEU A 425 -34.73 -3.38 98.31
C LEU A 425 -35.86 -3.82 97.36
N LEU A 426 -35.73 -4.97 96.70
CA LEU A 426 -36.70 -5.47 95.72
C LEU A 426 -37.88 -6.21 96.36
N ASP A 427 -37.69 -6.77 97.57
CA ASP A 427 -38.77 -7.45 98.29
C ASP A 427 -39.73 -6.48 98.98
N GLU A 428 -39.27 -5.29 99.42
CA GLU A 428 -40.14 -4.23 99.95
C GLU A 428 -41.08 -3.65 98.86
N LEU A 429 -40.61 -3.55 97.61
CA LEU A 429 -41.39 -3.00 96.50
C LEU A 429 -42.45 -3.98 95.96
N ARG A 430 -42.27 -5.30 96.14
CA ARG A 430 -43.25 -6.33 95.73
C ARG A 430 -44.51 -6.37 96.60
N VAL A 431 -44.44 -5.90 97.84
CA VAL A 431 -45.60 -5.85 98.75
C VAL A 431 -46.50 -4.64 98.42
N GLN A 432 -45.95 -3.56 97.85
CA GLN A 432 -46.69 -2.32 97.60
C GLN A 432 -47.54 -2.33 96.31
N PHE A 433 -47.26 -3.20 95.32
CA PHE A 433 -47.94 -3.15 94.01
C PHE A 433 -48.17 -4.53 93.37
N PRO A 434 -49.28 -5.23 93.66
CA PRO A 434 -49.65 -6.42 92.91
C PRO A 434 -50.13 -6.04 91.49
N LEU A 435 -49.45 -6.55 90.47
CA LEU A 435 -49.80 -6.34 89.06
C LEU A 435 -51.01 -7.19 88.66
N ALA A 436 -52.04 -6.54 88.11
CA ALA A 436 -53.23 -7.18 87.58
C ALA A 436 -52.93 -7.91 86.26
N THR A 437 -53.37 -9.17 86.17
CA THR A 437 -53.28 -10.00 84.97
C THR A 437 -54.48 -9.74 84.05
N SER A 438 -54.23 -9.35 82.80
CA SER A 438 -55.21 -9.47 81.72
C SER A 438 -54.63 -10.26 80.56
N THR A 439 -55.10 -11.49 80.41
CA THR A 439 -54.97 -12.34 79.23
C THR A 439 -55.81 -11.80 78.07
N PRO A 440 -55.37 -11.93 76.81
CA PRO A 440 -56.10 -11.43 75.65
C PRO A 440 -57.11 -12.48 75.13
N ALA A 441 -58.23 -12.02 74.58
CA ALA A 441 -59.16 -12.84 73.82
C ALA A 441 -59.00 -12.58 72.32
N LEU A 442 -58.66 -13.68 71.62
CA LEU A 442 -58.85 -14.06 70.21
C LEU A 442 -58.34 -13.15 69.09
#